data_AF-A0A957ZP17-F1
#
_entry.id   AF-A0A957ZP17-F1
#
_cell.length_a   1.000
_cell.length_b   1.000
_cell.length_c   1.000
_cell.angle_alpha   90.00
_cell.angle_beta   90.00
_cell.angle_gamma   90.00
#
_symmetry.space_group_name_H-M   'P 1'
#
loop_
_entity.id
_entity.type
_entity.pdbx_description
1 polymer ?
#
loop_
_entity_poly.entity_id
_entity_poly.type
_entity_poly.pdbx_seq_one_letter_code
_entity_poly.pdbx_strand_id
1 'polypeptide(L)'
;MSWCEPLFLLVQCVMMARRLLWWEPFWVLALAPLILLPGRVLPPAWQPLAVLLLFLFWPIRWLAERRLLPPAPLNLALSLLLLWLPVNIWASPTAEVAWQAAGYLLLGVAFYAATAGWPPFVARPPRLAWLLMALGAALALLGPLVAIRDQPWQLIDPLQQAAAPLVDRLGETINPNILAGALVVLLPLTVALALPRPKPAGEPAGAPGRRRLVQIALLALAALMLGVILLADSRGAVLAAGAALLLVLCLRWPRLLWGVLLAGGLAAFWLWWRGDMGLLERLGSGGAI
;
A
#
# COMPACT_ATOMS: atom_id res chain seq x y z
N MET A 1 38.57 -11.45 -36.44
CA MET A 1 37.36 -12.28 -36.21
C MET A 1 37.08 -12.53 -34.71
N SER A 2 37.54 -11.69 -33.76
CA SER A 2 37.44 -11.95 -32.30
C SER A 2 36.60 -10.94 -31.49
N TRP A 3 35.85 -10.03 -32.13
CA TRP A 3 35.08 -9.00 -31.42
C TRP A 3 33.64 -9.43 -31.03
N CYS A 4 33.20 -10.63 -31.40
CA CYS A 4 31.83 -11.12 -31.10
C CYS A 4 31.68 -11.90 -29.80
N GLU A 5 32.76 -12.39 -29.18
CA GLU A 5 32.69 -13.19 -27.96
C GLU A 5 32.20 -12.44 -26.70
N PRO A 6 32.58 -11.17 -26.42
CA PRO A 6 32.15 -10.52 -25.17
C PRO A 6 30.65 -10.21 -25.15
N LEU A 7 30.03 -10.00 -26.33
CA LEU A 7 28.59 -9.76 -26.44
C LEU A 7 27.76 -11.01 -26.12
N PHE A 8 28.25 -12.20 -26.49
CA PHE A 8 27.51 -13.44 -26.26
C PHE A 8 27.40 -13.79 -24.77
N LEU A 9 28.50 -13.64 -24.01
CA LEU A 9 28.51 -13.88 -22.56
C LEU A 9 27.59 -12.92 -21.80
N LEU A 10 27.61 -11.63 -22.16
CA LEU A 10 26.73 -10.63 -21.56
C LEU A 10 25.25 -10.96 -21.79
N VAL A 11 24.88 -11.36 -23.00
CA VAL A 11 23.49 -11.73 -23.33
C VAL A 11 23.06 -12.97 -22.56
N GLN A 12 23.91 -13.99 -22.42
CA GLN A 12 23.61 -15.18 -21.61
C GLN A 12 23.42 -14.82 -20.12
N CYS A 13 24.30 -14.00 -19.54
CA CYS A 13 24.17 -13.54 -18.16
C CYS A 13 22.86 -12.80 -17.91
N VAL A 14 22.47 -11.88 -18.81
CA VAL A 14 21.20 -11.13 -18.69
C VAL A 14 19.99 -12.07 -18.81
N MET A 15 20.02 -13.06 -19.70
CA MET A 15 18.96 -14.04 -19.82
C MET A 15 18.83 -14.92 -18.56
N MET A 16 19.94 -15.37 -17.98
CA MET A 16 19.93 -16.13 -16.73
C MET A 16 19.41 -15.28 -15.56
N ALA A 17 19.85 -14.03 -15.46
CA ALA A 17 19.37 -13.10 -14.44
C ALA A 17 17.85 -12.87 -14.54
N ARG A 18 17.32 -12.68 -15.76
CA ARG A 18 15.86 -12.58 -15.97
C ARG A 18 15.09 -13.83 -15.59
N ARG A 19 15.65 -15.02 -15.84
CA ARG A 19 15.06 -16.29 -15.37
C ARG A 19 15.05 -16.37 -13.85
N LEU A 20 16.11 -15.89 -13.20
CA LEU A 20 16.18 -15.87 -11.74
C LEU A 20 15.15 -14.89 -11.14
N LEU A 21 14.98 -13.69 -11.72
CA LEU A 21 13.96 -12.72 -11.30
C LEU A 21 12.52 -13.27 -11.33
N TRP A 22 12.25 -14.29 -12.14
CA TRP A 22 10.95 -14.95 -12.15
C TRP A 22 10.57 -15.57 -10.79
N TRP A 23 11.57 -15.95 -9.98
CA TRP A 23 11.40 -16.54 -8.66
C TRP A 23 11.21 -15.53 -7.53
N GLU A 24 11.40 -14.24 -7.80
CA GLU A 24 11.40 -13.20 -6.78
C GLU A 24 10.09 -13.12 -5.97
N PRO A 25 8.88 -13.19 -6.56
CA PRO A 25 7.65 -13.16 -5.76
C PRO A 25 7.55 -14.35 -4.79
N PHE A 26 8.04 -15.52 -5.20
CA PHE A 26 8.05 -16.71 -4.35
C PHE A 26 9.06 -16.57 -3.20
N TRP A 27 10.21 -15.96 -3.47
CA TRP A 27 11.21 -15.63 -2.44
C TRP A 27 10.63 -14.67 -1.39
N VAL A 28 9.99 -13.59 -1.84
CA VAL A 28 9.35 -12.62 -0.92
C VAL A 28 8.23 -13.29 -0.11
N LEU A 29 7.41 -14.14 -0.74
CA LEU A 29 6.37 -14.90 -0.04
C LEU A 29 6.93 -15.90 0.98
N ALA A 30 8.07 -16.53 0.69
CA ALA A 30 8.73 -17.42 1.63
C ALA A 30 9.30 -16.67 2.85
N LEU A 31 9.75 -15.43 2.66
CA LEU A 31 10.24 -14.58 3.75
C LEU A 31 9.12 -13.88 4.53
N ALA A 32 7.93 -13.73 3.95
CA ALA A 32 6.78 -13.09 4.59
C ALA A 32 6.47 -13.62 6.01
N PRO A 33 6.34 -14.94 6.27
CA PRO A 33 6.06 -15.43 7.63
C PRO A 33 7.17 -15.14 8.64
N LEU A 34 8.44 -15.08 8.20
CA LEU A 34 9.57 -14.73 9.07
C LEU A 34 9.51 -13.27 9.53
N ILE A 35 8.97 -12.39 8.68
CA ILE A 35 8.88 -10.96 8.95
C ILE A 35 7.58 -10.60 9.66
N LEU A 36 6.46 -11.23 9.27
CA LEU A 36 5.12 -10.98 9.80
C LEU A 36 4.89 -11.55 11.19
N LEU A 37 5.67 -12.56 11.60
CA LEU A 37 5.51 -13.24 12.90
C LEU A 37 6.83 -13.23 13.68
N PRO A 38 7.36 -12.04 14.04
CA PRO A 38 8.59 -11.94 14.80
C PRO A 38 8.41 -12.59 16.19
N GLY A 39 9.45 -13.26 16.68
CA GLY A 39 9.44 -13.98 17.95
C GLY A 39 8.76 -15.36 17.91
N ARG A 40 7.95 -15.66 16.88
CA ARG A 40 7.34 -17.00 16.71
C ARG A 40 8.16 -17.90 15.82
N VAL A 41 8.48 -17.40 14.62
CA VAL A 41 9.23 -18.18 13.61
C VAL A 41 10.71 -17.84 13.69
N LEU A 42 11.03 -16.57 13.93
CA LEU A 42 12.39 -16.05 13.96
C LEU A 42 12.60 -15.20 15.22
N PRO A 43 13.69 -15.39 15.99
CA PRO A 43 13.96 -14.53 17.14
C PRO A 43 14.11 -13.06 16.70
N PRO A 44 13.64 -12.07 17.48
CA PRO A 44 13.60 -10.66 17.07
C PRO A 44 14.97 -10.11 16.63
N ALA A 45 16.05 -10.56 17.27
CA ALA A 45 17.43 -10.18 16.93
C ALA A 45 17.82 -10.48 15.47
N TRP A 46 17.17 -11.44 14.82
CA TRP A 46 17.45 -11.83 13.44
C TRP A 46 16.51 -11.16 12.42
N GLN A 47 15.54 -10.38 12.87
CA GLN A 47 14.61 -9.68 11.97
C GLN A 47 15.32 -8.75 10.96
N PRO A 48 16.37 -7.98 11.33
CA PRO A 48 17.10 -7.17 10.37
C PRO A 48 17.73 -8.00 9.23
N LEU A 49 18.16 -9.22 9.51
CA LEU A 49 18.69 -10.13 8.50
C LEU A 49 17.59 -10.58 7.53
N ALA A 50 16.42 -10.95 8.04
CA ALA A 50 15.28 -11.33 7.20
C ALA A 50 14.85 -10.16 6.28
N VAL A 51 14.85 -8.94 6.82
CA VAL A 51 14.61 -7.71 6.04
C VAL A 51 15.68 -7.52 4.96
N LEU A 52 16.97 -7.68 5.29
CA LEU A 52 18.06 -7.57 4.32
C LEU A 52 17.94 -8.62 3.20
N LEU A 53 17.50 -9.83 3.52
CA LEU A 53 17.26 -10.90 2.54
C LEU A 53 16.13 -10.57 1.55
N LEU A 54 15.17 -9.70 1.90
CA LEU A 54 14.17 -9.23 0.93
C LEU A 54 14.80 -8.50 -0.26
N PHE A 55 15.93 -7.83 -0.04
CA PHE A 55 16.60 -7.01 -1.05
C PHE A 55 17.63 -7.78 -1.88
N LEU A 56 17.78 -9.10 -1.67
CA LEU A 56 18.77 -9.91 -2.37
C LEU A 56 18.58 -9.93 -3.90
N PHE A 57 17.33 -9.82 -4.37
CA PHE A 57 17.00 -9.80 -5.80
C PHE A 57 17.19 -8.41 -6.44
N TRP A 58 17.37 -7.35 -5.65
CA TRP A 58 17.48 -5.98 -6.18
C TRP A 58 18.78 -5.74 -6.96
N PRO A 59 19.97 -6.19 -6.51
CA PRO A 59 21.19 -6.14 -7.32
C PRO A 59 21.06 -6.89 -8.64
N ILE A 60 20.38 -8.05 -8.62
CA ILE A 60 20.13 -8.86 -9.83
C ILE A 60 19.25 -8.08 -10.81
N ARG A 61 18.22 -7.40 -10.31
CA ARG A 61 17.35 -6.53 -11.10
C ARG A 61 18.12 -5.35 -11.69
N TRP A 62 18.98 -4.71 -10.89
CA TRP A 62 19.84 -3.64 -11.39
C TRP A 62 20.77 -4.12 -12.50
N LEU A 63 21.35 -5.32 -12.39
CA LEU A 63 22.20 -5.89 -13.43
C LEU A 63 21.41 -6.25 -14.71
N ALA A 64 20.22 -6.84 -14.57
CA ALA A 64 19.42 -7.33 -15.70
C ALA A 64 18.61 -6.25 -16.42
N GLU A 65 18.11 -5.26 -15.68
CA GLU A 65 17.13 -4.27 -16.16
C GLU A 65 17.63 -2.83 -16.03
N ARG A 66 18.77 -2.59 -15.37
CA ARG A 66 19.31 -1.26 -15.04
C ARG A 66 18.35 -0.39 -14.22
N ARG A 67 17.41 -1.03 -13.51
CA ARG A 67 16.38 -0.39 -12.71
C ARG A 67 16.17 -1.18 -11.41
N LEU A 68 15.98 -0.48 -10.29
CA LEU A 68 15.67 -1.11 -9.01
C LEU A 68 14.16 -1.32 -8.81
N LEU A 69 13.36 -0.39 -9.33
CA LEU A 69 11.90 -0.44 -9.26
C LEU A 69 11.29 -0.42 -10.68
N PRO A 70 10.17 -1.14 -10.90
CA PRO A 70 9.49 -1.17 -12.20
C PRO A 70 8.89 0.20 -12.51
N PRO A 71 8.85 0.69 -13.76
CA PRO A 71 8.41 2.05 -14.08
C PRO A 71 6.93 2.28 -13.74
N ALA A 72 6.67 2.85 -12.57
CA ALA A 72 5.32 3.16 -12.09
C ALA A 72 5.30 4.52 -11.36
N PRO A 73 4.22 5.30 -11.48
CA PRO A 73 4.09 6.58 -10.75
C PRO A 73 4.12 6.39 -9.23
N LEU A 74 3.70 5.21 -8.75
CA LEU A 74 3.76 4.85 -7.33
C LEU A 74 5.20 4.83 -6.78
N ASN A 75 6.21 4.63 -7.63
CA ASN A 75 7.60 4.58 -7.19
C ASN A 75 8.07 5.87 -6.52
N LEU A 76 7.56 7.04 -6.93
CA LEU A 76 7.91 8.30 -6.27
C LEU A 76 7.48 8.27 -4.81
N ALA A 77 6.22 7.89 -4.55
CA ALA A 77 5.68 7.78 -3.20
C ALA A 77 6.46 6.72 -2.39
N LEU A 78 6.74 5.57 -2.99
CA LEU A 78 7.55 4.52 -2.35
C LEU A 78 8.97 4.99 -2.05
N SER A 79 9.59 5.75 -2.94
CA SER A 79 10.96 6.24 -2.75
C SER A 79 11.03 7.27 -1.63
N LEU A 80 10.06 8.19 -1.56
CA LEU A 80 9.93 9.13 -0.45
C LEU A 80 9.72 8.41 0.88
N LEU A 81 8.85 7.39 0.89
CA LEU A 81 8.58 6.58 2.07
C LEU A 81 9.81 5.76 2.51
N LEU A 82 10.56 5.19 1.57
CA LEU A 82 11.83 4.50 1.87
C LEU A 82 12.91 5.47 2.37
N LEU A 83 12.98 6.68 1.82
CA LEU A 83 13.92 7.71 2.24
C LEU A 83 13.61 8.21 3.67
N TRP A 84 12.34 8.20 4.06
CA TRP A 84 11.91 8.61 5.39
C TRP A 84 12.10 7.51 6.46
N LEU A 85 12.25 6.26 6.04
CA LEU A 85 12.35 5.13 6.95
C LEU A 85 13.55 5.21 7.92
N PRO A 86 14.78 5.58 7.50
CA PRO A 86 15.89 5.76 8.43
C PRO A 86 15.64 6.84 9.47
N VAL A 87 14.94 7.91 9.10
CA VAL A 87 14.57 9.01 10.01
C VAL A 87 13.59 8.49 11.06
N ASN A 88 12.58 7.71 10.65
CA ASN A 88 11.63 7.10 11.57
C ASN A 88 12.28 6.10 12.53
N ILE A 89 13.22 5.28 12.04
CA ILE A 89 13.95 4.33 12.88
C ILE A 89 14.84 5.07 13.88
N TRP A 90 15.52 6.13 13.44
CA TRP A 90 16.40 6.93 14.30
C TRP A 90 15.64 7.74 15.36
N ALA A 91 14.47 8.28 15.00
CA ALA A 91 13.64 9.08 15.91
C ALA A 91 12.81 8.23 16.90
N SER A 92 12.68 6.92 16.66
CA SER A 92 11.83 6.07 17.48
C SER A 92 12.47 5.77 18.85
N PRO A 93 11.71 5.88 19.96
CA PRO A 93 12.21 5.57 21.29
C PRO A 93 12.43 4.06 21.51
N THR A 94 11.78 3.20 20.71
CA THR A 94 11.84 1.75 20.83
C THR A 94 12.27 1.11 19.51
N ALA A 95 13.58 0.86 19.38
CA ALA A 95 14.17 0.32 18.16
C ALA A 95 13.50 -0.99 17.68
N GLU A 96 13.08 -1.87 18.60
CA GLU A 96 12.42 -3.13 18.26
C GLU A 96 11.08 -2.92 17.52
N VAL A 97 10.22 -2.04 18.05
CA VAL A 97 8.91 -1.72 17.44
C VAL A 97 9.11 -1.01 16.09
N ALA A 98 10.10 -0.12 16.02
CA ALA A 98 10.44 0.57 14.77
C ALA A 98 10.90 -0.41 13.69
N TRP A 99 11.76 -1.37 14.03
CA TRP A 99 12.24 -2.39 13.11
C TRP A 99 11.13 -3.34 12.65
N GLN A 100 10.20 -3.67 13.56
CA GLN A 100 9.04 -4.50 13.22
C GLN A 100 8.12 -3.78 12.23
N ALA A 101 7.76 -2.53 12.50
CA ALA A 101 6.96 -1.71 11.60
C ALA A 101 7.67 -1.48 10.25
N ALA A 102 8.98 -1.22 10.28
CA ALA A 102 9.81 -1.10 9.08
C ALA A 102 9.83 -2.42 8.28
N GLY A 103 9.91 -3.57 8.95
CA GLY A 103 9.86 -4.89 8.32
C GLY A 103 8.55 -5.11 7.56
N TYR A 104 7.41 -4.77 8.16
CA TYR A 104 6.10 -4.85 7.50
C TYR A 104 6.01 -3.97 6.25
N LEU A 105 6.52 -2.74 6.37
CA LEU A 105 6.53 -1.80 5.26
C LEU A 105 7.44 -2.28 4.13
N LEU A 106 8.67 -2.68 4.45
CA LEU A 106 9.67 -3.15 3.49
C LEU A 106 9.24 -4.46 2.82
N LEU A 107 8.55 -5.35 3.54
CA LEU A 107 7.91 -6.52 2.96
C LEU A 107 6.86 -6.13 1.92
N GLY A 108 6.01 -5.15 2.24
CA GLY A 108 5.02 -4.61 1.30
C GLY A 108 5.67 -4.00 0.04
N VAL A 109 6.74 -3.22 0.21
CA VAL A 109 7.49 -2.61 -0.90
C VAL A 109 8.17 -3.68 -1.76
N ALA A 110 8.84 -4.65 -1.13
CA ALA A 110 9.50 -5.75 -1.83
C ALA A 110 8.48 -6.60 -2.60
N PHE A 111 7.34 -6.92 -1.98
CA PHE A 111 6.24 -7.64 -2.62
C PHE A 111 5.65 -6.87 -3.80
N TYR A 112 5.43 -5.56 -3.65
CA TYR A 112 5.00 -4.71 -4.75
C TYR A 112 6.03 -4.72 -5.90
N ALA A 113 7.31 -4.50 -5.61
CA ALA A 113 8.35 -4.45 -6.64
C ALA A 113 8.46 -5.80 -7.37
N ALA A 114 8.46 -6.91 -6.63
CA ALA A 114 8.51 -8.26 -7.16
C ALA A 114 7.30 -8.58 -8.05
N THR A 115 6.08 -8.27 -7.58
CA THR A 115 4.86 -8.53 -8.34
C THR A 115 4.70 -7.59 -9.54
N ALA A 116 4.97 -6.30 -9.40
CA ALA A 116 4.88 -5.34 -10.50
C ALA A 116 5.90 -5.61 -11.61
N GLY A 117 7.08 -6.15 -11.27
CA GLY A 117 8.07 -6.62 -12.25
C GLY A 117 7.81 -8.03 -12.80
N TRP A 118 6.85 -8.79 -12.24
CA TRP A 118 6.67 -10.19 -12.59
C TRP A 118 6.05 -10.35 -14.00
N PRO A 119 6.63 -11.18 -14.90
CA PRO A 119 6.18 -11.27 -16.29
C PRO A 119 4.67 -11.52 -16.49
N PRO A 120 4.00 -12.38 -15.69
CA PRO A 120 2.55 -12.57 -15.77
C PRO A 120 1.70 -11.32 -15.49
N PHE A 121 2.20 -10.40 -14.67
CA PHE A 121 1.52 -9.15 -14.31
C PHE A 121 1.92 -8.00 -15.22
N VAL A 122 3.17 -7.96 -15.70
CA VAL A 122 3.59 -7.03 -16.76
C VAL A 122 2.77 -7.26 -18.04
N ALA A 123 2.55 -8.52 -18.42
CA ALA A 123 1.74 -8.87 -19.58
C ALA A 123 0.25 -8.51 -19.42
N ARG A 124 -0.27 -8.46 -18.18
CA ARG A 124 -1.68 -8.18 -17.88
C ARG A 124 -1.81 -7.34 -16.59
N PRO A 125 -1.55 -6.02 -16.66
CA PRO A 125 -1.62 -5.13 -15.51
C PRO A 125 -2.93 -5.17 -14.70
N PRO A 126 -4.12 -5.40 -15.31
CA PRO A 126 -5.35 -5.55 -14.54
C PRO A 126 -5.32 -6.68 -13.51
N ARG A 127 -4.53 -7.74 -13.70
CA ARG A 127 -4.41 -8.83 -12.72
C ARG A 127 -3.78 -8.37 -11.42
N LEU A 128 -2.76 -7.53 -11.50
CA LEU A 128 -2.12 -6.94 -10.32
C LEU A 128 -3.11 -6.05 -9.57
N ALA A 129 -3.89 -5.24 -10.29
CA ALA A 129 -4.94 -4.44 -9.68
C ALA A 129 -5.95 -5.33 -8.94
N TRP A 130 -6.45 -6.41 -9.56
CA TRP A 130 -7.36 -7.35 -8.90
C TRP A 130 -6.74 -8.04 -7.68
N LEU A 131 -5.45 -8.39 -7.74
CA LEU A 131 -4.73 -8.95 -6.59
C LEU A 131 -4.68 -7.95 -5.42
N LEU A 132 -4.30 -6.69 -5.70
CA LEU A 132 -4.28 -5.62 -4.70
C LEU A 132 -5.67 -5.34 -4.12
N MET A 133 -6.72 -5.39 -4.95
CA MET A 133 -8.11 -5.27 -4.49
C MET A 133 -8.54 -6.45 -3.63
N ALA A 134 -8.16 -7.67 -3.97
CA ALA A 134 -8.44 -8.85 -3.15
C ALA A 134 -7.74 -8.75 -1.79
N LEU A 135 -6.47 -8.31 -1.76
CA LEU A 135 -5.74 -8.04 -0.51
C LEU A 135 -6.41 -6.94 0.32
N GLY A 136 -6.80 -5.84 -0.33
CA GLY A 136 -7.51 -4.75 0.35
C GLY A 136 -8.87 -5.17 0.88
N ALA A 137 -9.61 -6.02 0.16
CA ALA A 137 -10.86 -6.59 0.63
C ALA A 137 -10.64 -7.53 1.82
N ALA A 138 -9.62 -8.39 1.77
CA ALA A 138 -9.25 -9.23 2.89
C ALA A 138 -8.89 -8.40 4.12
N LEU A 139 -8.08 -7.34 3.97
CA LEU A 139 -7.74 -6.43 5.06
C LEU A 139 -8.95 -5.66 5.59
N ALA A 140 -9.85 -5.19 4.73
CA ALA A 140 -11.02 -4.43 5.16
C ALA A 140 -12.07 -5.31 5.86
N LEU A 141 -12.16 -6.60 5.50
CA LEU A 141 -13.08 -7.56 6.13
C LEU A 141 -12.50 -8.15 7.41
N LEU A 142 -11.23 -8.56 7.40
CA LEU A 142 -10.59 -9.22 8.53
C LEU A 142 -10.04 -8.22 9.54
N GLY A 143 -9.63 -7.04 9.09
CA GLY A 143 -9.01 -5.99 9.91
C GLY A 143 -9.86 -5.62 11.12
N PRO A 144 -11.14 -5.24 10.98
CA PRO A 144 -12.00 -4.92 12.12
C PRO A 144 -12.21 -6.06 13.11
N LEU A 145 -12.08 -7.32 12.66
CA LEU A 145 -12.22 -8.51 13.51
C LEU A 145 -10.98 -8.73 14.38
N VAL A 146 -9.81 -8.27 13.93
CA VAL A 146 -8.51 -8.53 14.59
C VAL A 146 -7.95 -7.29 15.29
N ALA A 147 -8.17 -6.09 14.73
CA ALA A 147 -7.48 -4.85 15.13
C ALA A 147 -8.27 -3.98 16.12
N ILE A 148 -9.59 -4.14 16.23
CA ILE A 148 -10.48 -3.20 16.93
C ILE A 148 -11.17 -3.91 18.10
N ARG A 149 -10.39 -4.46 19.04
CA ARG A 149 -10.93 -5.22 20.19
C ARG A 149 -11.50 -4.31 21.30
N ASP A 150 -11.03 -3.07 21.36
CA ASP A 150 -11.31 -2.15 22.48
C ASP A 150 -12.31 -1.03 22.14
N GLN A 151 -12.87 -1.00 20.93
CA GLN A 151 -13.93 -0.04 20.60
C GLN A 151 -15.33 -0.67 20.70
N PRO A 152 -16.30 0.01 21.34
CA PRO A 152 -17.61 -0.56 21.70
C PRO A 152 -18.59 -0.54 20.51
N TRP A 153 -18.29 -1.28 19.44
CA TRP A 153 -19.19 -1.41 18.29
C TRP A 153 -20.07 -2.66 18.42
N GLN A 154 -21.23 -2.49 19.06
CA GLN A 154 -22.24 -3.53 19.31
C GLN A 154 -22.62 -4.39 18.09
N LEU A 155 -22.45 -3.86 16.87
CA LEU A 155 -22.77 -4.55 15.61
C LEU A 155 -21.73 -5.62 15.21
N ILE A 156 -20.48 -5.50 15.68
CA ILE A 156 -19.36 -6.37 15.28
C ILE A 156 -18.93 -7.26 16.46
N ASP A 157 -19.29 -6.91 17.70
CA ASP A 157 -19.08 -7.71 18.92
C ASP A 157 -19.30 -9.23 18.75
N PRO A 158 -20.43 -9.74 18.19
CA PRO A 158 -20.62 -11.18 18.06
C PRO A 158 -19.62 -11.84 17.10
N LEU A 159 -19.22 -11.13 16.03
CA LEU A 159 -18.21 -11.59 15.09
C LEU A 159 -16.81 -11.57 15.70
N GLN A 160 -16.50 -10.55 16.51
CA GLN A 160 -15.23 -10.46 17.24
C GLN A 160 -15.10 -11.57 18.28
N GLN A 161 -16.18 -11.88 19.02
CA GLN A 161 -16.21 -13.00 19.96
C GLN A 161 -16.00 -14.34 19.26
N ALA A 162 -16.59 -14.53 18.08
CA ALA A 162 -16.36 -15.74 17.28
C ALA A 162 -14.91 -15.85 16.76
N ALA A 163 -14.26 -14.72 16.46
CA ALA A 163 -12.88 -14.66 15.98
C ALA A 163 -11.82 -14.68 17.10
N ALA A 164 -12.19 -14.36 18.34
CA ALA A 164 -11.31 -14.30 19.51
C ALA A 164 -10.36 -15.50 19.66
N PRO A 165 -10.80 -16.78 19.59
CA PRO A 165 -9.89 -17.91 19.76
C PRO A 165 -8.83 -18.02 18.65
N LEU A 166 -9.10 -17.51 17.44
CA LEU A 166 -8.12 -17.46 16.37
C LEU A 166 -7.12 -16.33 16.61
N VAL A 167 -7.58 -15.17 17.05
CA VAL A 167 -6.74 -14.01 17.38
C VAL A 167 -5.84 -14.31 18.58
N ASP A 168 -6.34 -14.96 19.62
CA ASP A 168 -5.56 -15.31 20.81
C ASP A 168 -4.47 -16.35 20.47
N ARG A 169 -4.74 -17.26 19.52
CA ARG A 169 -3.71 -18.16 18.96
C ARG A 169 -2.68 -17.40 18.13
N LEU A 170 -3.09 -16.35 17.42
CA LEU A 170 -2.18 -15.46 16.67
C LEU A 170 -1.40 -14.51 17.59
N GLY A 171 -1.88 -14.29 18.82
CA GLY A 171 -1.16 -13.62 19.91
C GLY A 171 -0.70 -12.20 19.61
N GLU A 172 -1.19 -11.60 18.54
CA GLU A 172 -0.77 -10.29 18.06
C GLU A 172 -2.02 -9.51 17.63
N THR A 173 -2.26 -8.39 18.30
CA THR A 173 -3.30 -7.44 17.90
C THR A 173 -2.70 -6.49 16.86
N ILE A 174 -3.35 -6.40 15.70
CA ILE A 174 -2.91 -5.49 14.65
C ILE A 174 -3.25 -4.07 15.10
N ASN A 175 -2.26 -3.17 15.09
CA ASN A 175 -2.49 -1.77 15.40
C ASN A 175 -3.51 -1.16 14.39
N PRO A 176 -4.63 -0.57 14.85
CA PRO A 176 -5.64 0.00 13.96
C PRO A 176 -5.09 1.08 13.03
N ASN A 177 -4.08 1.84 13.47
CA ASN A 177 -3.41 2.85 12.64
C ASN A 177 -2.65 2.23 11.45
N ILE A 178 -2.00 1.08 11.65
CA ILE A 178 -1.28 0.37 10.59
C ILE A 178 -2.28 -0.17 9.56
N LEU A 179 -3.38 -0.76 10.04
CA LEU A 179 -4.47 -1.24 9.19
C LEU A 179 -5.04 -0.09 8.35
N ALA A 180 -5.36 1.05 8.97
CA ALA A 180 -5.88 2.22 8.27
C ALA A 180 -4.88 2.73 7.23
N GLY A 181 -3.59 2.84 7.60
CA GLY A 181 -2.53 3.22 6.67
C GLY A 181 -2.45 2.32 5.44
N ALA A 182 -2.55 0.99 5.62
CA ALA A 182 -2.57 0.05 4.50
C ALA A 182 -3.80 0.23 3.60
N LEU A 183 -4.98 0.42 4.17
CA LEU A 183 -6.22 0.64 3.43
C LEU A 183 -6.23 1.96 2.66
N VAL A 184 -5.64 3.02 3.23
CA VAL A 184 -5.51 4.34 2.57
C VAL A 184 -4.75 4.24 1.25
N VAL A 185 -3.73 3.39 1.16
CA VAL A 185 -2.96 3.19 -0.08
C VAL A 185 -3.80 2.52 -1.16
N LEU A 186 -4.70 1.60 -0.78
CA LEU A 186 -5.52 0.82 -1.72
C LEU A 186 -6.82 1.53 -2.11
N LEU A 187 -7.39 2.34 -1.21
CA LEU A 187 -8.62 3.11 -1.41
C LEU A 187 -8.65 3.92 -2.74
N PRO A 188 -7.65 4.75 -3.09
CA PRO A 188 -7.68 5.54 -4.31
C PRO A 188 -7.70 4.67 -5.56
N LEU A 189 -7.04 3.51 -5.54
CA LEU A 189 -7.07 2.55 -6.63
C LEU A 189 -8.48 1.95 -6.80
N THR A 190 -9.11 1.53 -5.69
CA THR A 190 -10.48 1.00 -5.68
C THR A 190 -11.46 2.00 -6.28
N VAL A 191 -11.38 3.26 -5.84
CA VAL A 191 -12.25 4.34 -6.33
C VAL A 191 -11.97 4.65 -7.80
N ALA A 192 -10.71 4.75 -8.21
CA ALA A 192 -10.34 5.01 -9.60
C ALA A 192 -10.86 3.93 -10.58
N LEU A 193 -10.92 2.67 -10.15
CA LEU A 193 -11.48 1.55 -10.93
C LEU A 193 -13.01 1.53 -10.92
N ALA A 194 -13.63 1.93 -9.80
CA ALA A 194 -15.09 2.02 -9.69
C ALA A 194 -15.67 3.12 -10.60
N LEU A 195 -14.96 4.24 -10.72
CA LEU A 195 -15.43 5.39 -11.49
C LEU A 195 -15.58 5.06 -13.00
N PRO A 196 -16.71 5.46 -13.63
CA PRO A 196 -16.92 5.24 -15.07
C PRO A 196 -15.82 5.87 -15.91
N ARG A 197 -15.17 5.09 -16.78
CA ARG A 197 -14.18 5.60 -17.75
C ARG A 197 -14.91 6.37 -18.85
N PRO A 198 -14.41 7.56 -19.26
CA PRO A 198 -14.88 8.21 -20.48
C PRO A 198 -14.72 7.21 -21.62
N LYS A 199 -15.82 6.89 -22.31
CA LYS A 199 -15.80 5.90 -23.39
C LYS A 199 -15.06 6.55 -24.58
N PRO A 200 -13.98 5.97 -25.11
CA PRO A 200 -13.40 6.42 -26.36
C PRO A 200 -14.45 6.27 -27.47
N ALA A 201 -14.56 7.24 -28.36
CA ALA A 201 -15.43 7.15 -29.52
C ALA A 201 -14.99 5.94 -30.37
N GLY A 202 -15.80 4.87 -30.39
CA GLY A 202 -15.55 3.68 -31.22
C GLY A 202 -15.57 2.32 -30.50
N GLU A 203 -15.56 2.26 -29.17
CA GLU A 203 -15.64 0.95 -28.49
C GLU A 203 -17.06 0.35 -28.57
N PRO A 204 -17.20 -0.94 -28.97
CA PRO A 204 -18.49 -1.62 -28.94
C PRO A 204 -19.05 -1.64 -27.52
N ALA A 205 -20.35 -1.43 -27.39
CA ALA A 205 -21.03 -1.43 -26.11
C ALA A 205 -21.01 -2.85 -25.51
N GLY A 206 -19.99 -3.17 -24.73
CA GLY A 206 -19.96 -4.39 -23.93
C GLY A 206 -21.18 -4.45 -23.00
N ALA A 207 -21.60 -5.67 -22.63
CA ALA A 207 -22.80 -5.94 -21.84
C ALA A 207 -22.86 -5.05 -20.58
N PRO A 208 -23.79 -4.07 -20.51
CA PRO A 208 -23.79 -3.03 -19.49
C PRO A 208 -24.03 -3.57 -18.07
N GLY A 209 -24.70 -4.72 -17.94
CA GLY A 209 -25.04 -5.33 -16.66
C GLY A 209 -23.84 -5.79 -15.84
N ARG A 210 -22.91 -6.56 -16.44
CA ARG A 210 -21.74 -7.08 -15.72
C ARG A 210 -20.81 -5.96 -15.25
N ARG A 211 -20.68 -4.90 -16.04
CA ARG A 211 -19.86 -3.73 -15.69
C ARG A 211 -20.45 -2.98 -14.49
N ARG A 212 -21.77 -2.76 -14.46
CA ARG A 212 -22.46 -2.11 -13.33
C ARG A 212 -22.29 -2.91 -12.03
N LEU A 213 -22.45 -4.23 -12.07
CA LEU A 213 -22.26 -5.09 -10.89
C LEU A 213 -20.84 -4.96 -10.32
N VAL A 214 -19.82 -4.99 -11.18
CA VAL A 214 -18.43 -4.80 -10.75
C VAL A 214 -18.20 -3.41 -10.15
N GLN A 215 -18.79 -2.36 -10.74
CA GLN A 215 -18.69 -1.01 -10.20
C GLN A 215 -19.34 -0.89 -8.82
N ILE A 216 -20.54 -1.46 -8.65
CA ILE A 216 -21.25 -1.47 -7.36
C ILE A 216 -20.40 -2.22 -6.32
N ALA A 217 -19.84 -3.38 -6.67
CA ALA A 217 -18.97 -4.14 -5.78
C ALA A 217 -17.71 -3.34 -5.38
N LEU A 218 -17.08 -2.63 -6.32
CA LEU A 218 -15.91 -1.79 -6.02
C LEU A 218 -16.27 -0.56 -5.17
N LEU A 219 -17.43 0.07 -5.40
CA LEU A 219 -17.90 1.17 -4.55
C LEU A 219 -18.23 0.69 -3.14
N ALA A 220 -18.89 -0.47 -3.02
CA ALA A 220 -19.15 -1.09 -1.72
C ALA A 220 -17.85 -1.41 -0.97
N LEU A 221 -16.85 -1.94 -1.70
CA LEU A 221 -15.52 -2.20 -1.13
C LEU A 221 -14.82 -0.89 -0.71
N ALA A 222 -14.87 0.16 -1.52
CA ALA A 222 -14.28 1.45 -1.17
C ALA A 222 -14.98 2.07 0.06
N ALA A 223 -16.30 1.97 0.14
CA ALA A 223 -17.06 2.41 1.31
C ALA A 223 -16.70 1.62 2.56
N LEU A 224 -16.53 0.29 2.44
CA LEU A 224 -16.05 -0.55 3.54
C LEU A 224 -14.65 -0.11 4.00
N MET A 225 -13.69 0.03 3.07
CA MET A 225 -12.34 0.50 3.38
C MET A 225 -12.35 1.86 4.10
N LEU A 226 -13.15 2.81 3.61
CA LEU A 226 -13.31 4.13 4.24
C LEU A 226 -13.92 4.01 5.64
N GLY A 227 -14.93 3.15 5.82
CA GLY A 227 -15.51 2.86 7.12
C GLY A 227 -14.45 2.36 8.11
N VAL A 228 -13.61 1.40 7.70
CA VAL A 228 -12.51 0.89 8.54
C VAL A 228 -11.48 1.96 8.86
N ILE A 229 -11.15 2.84 7.92
CA ILE A 229 -10.22 3.97 8.16
C ILE A 229 -10.80 4.94 9.21
N LEU A 230 -12.10 5.25 9.12
CA LEU A 230 -12.78 6.11 10.10
C LEU A 230 -12.87 5.43 11.48
N LEU A 231 -13.13 4.12 11.49
CA LEU A 231 -13.17 3.29 12.71
C LEU A 231 -11.83 3.24 13.43
N ALA A 232 -10.72 3.22 12.69
CA ALA A 232 -9.38 3.17 13.26
C ALA A 232 -8.97 4.44 14.04
N ASP A 233 -9.79 5.50 14.03
CA ASP A 233 -9.55 6.80 14.68
C ASP A 233 -8.20 7.44 14.33
N SER A 234 -7.69 7.12 13.14
CA SER A 234 -6.37 7.56 12.68
C SER A 234 -6.49 8.87 11.90
N ARG A 235 -6.27 10.01 12.56
CA ARG A 235 -6.33 11.34 11.92
C ARG A 235 -5.47 11.42 10.66
N GLY A 236 -4.25 10.87 10.72
CA GLY A 236 -3.34 10.82 9.57
C GLY A 236 -3.91 10.01 8.41
N ALA A 237 -4.52 8.85 8.68
CA ALA A 237 -5.13 8.02 7.66
C ALA A 237 -6.35 8.71 7.02
N VAL A 238 -7.19 9.37 7.81
CA VAL A 238 -8.35 10.12 7.31
C VAL A 238 -7.93 11.28 6.41
N LEU A 239 -6.93 12.07 6.82
CA LEU A 239 -6.39 13.16 6.01
C LEU A 239 -5.76 12.63 4.72
N ALA A 240 -4.98 11.55 4.79
CA ALA A 240 -4.36 10.92 3.63
C ALA A 240 -5.40 10.32 2.66
N ALA A 241 -6.45 9.67 3.17
CA ALA A 241 -7.58 9.22 2.35
C ALA A 241 -8.27 10.39 1.65
N GLY A 242 -8.58 11.47 2.38
CA GLY A 242 -9.20 12.66 1.81
C GLY A 242 -8.35 13.26 0.68
N ALA A 243 -7.06 13.46 0.93
CA ALA A 243 -6.13 13.98 -0.06
C ALA A 243 -6.00 13.07 -1.29
N ALA A 244 -5.89 11.75 -1.09
CA ALA A 244 -5.77 10.78 -2.16
C ALA A 244 -7.04 10.70 -3.02
N LEU A 245 -8.22 10.71 -2.39
CA LEU A 245 -9.50 10.73 -3.09
C LEU A 245 -9.69 12.02 -3.89
N LEU A 246 -9.39 13.17 -3.30
CA LEU A 246 -9.42 14.46 -4.02
C LEU A 246 -8.48 14.43 -5.22
N LEU A 247 -7.26 13.90 -5.08
CA LEU A 247 -6.33 13.76 -6.19
C LEU A 247 -6.89 12.86 -7.30
N VAL A 248 -7.48 11.71 -6.96
CA VAL A 248 -8.13 10.82 -7.94
C VAL A 248 -9.26 11.56 -8.68
N LEU A 249 -10.10 12.31 -7.96
CA LEU A 249 -11.19 13.09 -8.56
C LEU A 249 -10.66 14.19 -9.48
N CYS A 250 -9.63 14.93 -9.05
CA CYS A 250 -8.99 15.98 -9.84
C CYS A 250 -8.31 15.43 -11.10
N LEU A 251 -7.61 14.29 -11.01
CA LEU A 251 -6.99 13.64 -12.17
C LEU A 251 -8.05 13.08 -13.13
N ARG A 252 -9.20 12.66 -12.60
CA ARG A 252 -10.32 12.16 -13.42
C ARG A 252 -11.10 13.28 -14.10
N TRP A 253 -11.26 14.40 -13.40
CA TRP A 253 -11.98 15.58 -13.86
C TRP A 253 -11.12 16.82 -13.61
N PRO A 254 -10.24 17.21 -14.55
CA PRO A 254 -9.29 18.31 -14.33
C PRO A 254 -9.98 19.66 -14.05
N ARG A 255 -11.25 19.82 -14.42
CA ARG A 255 -12.05 21.01 -14.06
C ARG A 255 -12.29 21.13 -12.56
N LEU A 256 -12.38 20.01 -11.84
CA LEU A 256 -12.52 20.02 -10.37
C LEU A 256 -11.27 20.55 -9.67
N LEU A 257 -10.10 20.43 -10.30
CA LEU A 257 -8.83 20.90 -9.73
C LEU A 257 -8.87 22.41 -9.50
N TRP A 258 -9.51 23.18 -10.38
CA TRP A 258 -9.77 24.60 -10.17
C TRP A 258 -10.67 24.84 -8.96
N GLY A 259 -11.72 24.05 -8.79
CA GLY A 259 -12.61 24.14 -7.63
C GLY A 259 -11.89 23.83 -6.32
N VAL A 260 -11.03 22.80 -6.29
CA VAL A 260 -10.22 22.44 -5.11
C VAL A 260 -9.19 23.51 -4.80
N LEU A 261 -8.50 24.06 -5.80
CA LEU A 261 -7.56 25.18 -5.60
C LEU A 261 -8.27 26.43 -5.08
N LEU A 262 -9.47 26.72 -5.58
CA LEU A 262 -10.25 27.88 -5.16
C LEU A 262 -10.79 27.70 -3.74
N ALA A 263 -11.35 26.52 -3.42
CA ALA A 263 -11.80 26.19 -2.07
C ALA A 263 -10.64 26.15 -1.06
N GLY A 264 -9.51 25.54 -1.43
CA GLY A 264 -8.29 25.51 -0.62
C GLY A 264 -7.70 26.89 -0.40
N GLY A 265 -7.67 27.73 -1.45
CA GLY A 265 -7.27 29.13 -1.37
C GLY A 265 -8.19 29.96 -0.46
N LEU A 266 -9.51 29.78 -0.56
CA LEU A 266 -10.48 30.43 0.32
C LEU A 266 -10.34 29.98 1.78
N ALA A 267 -10.11 28.69 2.02
CA ALA A 267 -9.89 28.16 3.37
C ALA A 267 -8.60 28.69 3.98
N ALA A 268 -7.50 28.73 3.21
CA ALA A 268 -6.23 29.30 3.64
C ALA A 268 -6.33 30.81 3.90
N PHE A 269 -7.02 31.55 3.02
CA PHE A 269 -7.29 32.98 3.20
C PHE A 269 -8.13 33.23 4.45
N TRP A 270 -9.15 32.42 4.69
CA TRP A 270 -10.01 32.51 5.87
C TRP A 270 -9.24 32.20 7.17
N LEU A 271 -8.39 31.16 7.17
CA LEU A 271 -7.51 30.84 8.30
C LEU A 271 -6.50 31.96 8.59
N TRP A 272 -5.88 32.51 7.54
CA TRP A 272 -4.96 33.65 7.66
C TRP A 272 -5.67 34.89 8.22
N TRP A 273 -6.87 35.21 7.72
CA TRP A 273 -7.69 36.33 8.19
C TRP A 273 -8.11 36.19 9.65
N ARG A 274 -8.35 34.96 10.12
CA ARG A 274 -8.74 34.69 11.52
C ARG A 274 -7.59 34.78 12.51
N GLY A 275 -6.33 34.79 12.07
CA GLY A 275 -5.15 34.84 12.93
C GLY A 275 -4.98 33.61 13.84
N ASP A 276 -5.71 32.52 13.58
CA ASP A 276 -5.86 31.40 14.49
C ASP A 276 -4.81 30.32 14.21
N MET A 277 -3.56 30.59 14.58
CA MET A 277 -2.42 29.66 14.45
C MET A 277 -2.55 28.43 15.36
N GLY A 278 -3.51 28.41 16.29
CA GLY A 278 -3.76 27.29 17.21
C GLY A 278 -4.18 25.99 16.53
N LEU A 279 -4.73 26.05 15.31
CA LEU A 279 -5.02 24.85 14.51
C LEU A 279 -3.74 24.15 14.02
N LEU A 280 -2.68 24.90 13.70
CA LEU A 280 -1.39 24.32 13.31
C LEU A 280 -0.68 23.69 14.52
N GLU A 281 -0.78 24.30 15.70
CA GLU A 281 -0.28 23.71 16.95
C GLU A 281 -1.04 22.44 17.36
N ARG A 282 -2.36 22.39 17.17
CA ARG A 282 -3.17 21.19 17.41
C ARG A 282 -2.91 20.07 16.39
N LEU A 283 -2.54 20.41 15.15
CA LEU A 283 -2.10 19.44 14.15
C LEU A 283 -0.68 18.95 14.40
N GLY A 284 0.22 19.80 14.91
CA GLY A 284 1.60 19.43 15.25
C GLY A 284 1.74 18.63 16.54
N SER A 285 0.98 18.96 17.59
CA SER A 285 1.04 18.28 18.89
C SER A 285 0.42 16.88 18.91
N GLY A 286 -0.51 16.58 17.99
CA GLY A 286 -1.17 15.29 17.89
C GLY A 286 -0.48 14.27 16.97
N GLY A 287 0.62 14.66 16.32
CA GLY A 287 1.36 13.83 15.35
C GLY A 287 2.55 13.07 15.93
N ALA A 288 2.91 13.32 17.19
CA ALA A 288 3.96 12.57 17.88
C ALA A 288 3.39 11.24 18.41
N ILE A 289 3.52 10.20 17.60
CA ILE A 289 3.60 8.81 18.05
C ILE A 289 5.02 8.33 17.76
#